data_AF-A0A023B2Q2-F1
#
_entry.id   AF-A0A023B2Q2-F1
#
_cell.length_a   1.000
_cell.length_b   1.000
_cell.length_c   1.000
_cell.angle_alpha   90.00
_cell.angle_beta   90.00
_cell.angle_gamma   90.00
#
_symmetry.space_group_name_H-M   'P 1'
#
loop_
_entity.id
_entity.type
_entity.pdbx_description
1 polymer ?
#
loop_
_entity_poly.entity_id
_entity_poly.type
_entity_poly.pdbx_seq_one_letter_code
_entity_poly.pdbx_strand_id
1 'polypeptide(L)'
;MASKDVTTTLKLETCSYSEMKIYPGRGQVFISRDAKTHVFQTSKVESLYHQKKKPAKLRWTQAWRRNNKKAVANTGIGKKRTKTTVRSQKAIAGMSLDDIEKKKAEAAAKRTNSKRSVALPGKKN
;
A
#
# COMPACT_ATOMS: atom_id res chain seq x y z
N MET A 1 19.61 -13.07 25.80
CA MET A 1 18.99 -11.76 25.55
C MET A 1 18.97 -11.55 24.03
N ALA A 2 17.83 -11.73 23.37
CA ALA A 2 17.73 -11.52 21.93
C ALA A 2 17.76 -10.00 21.64
N SER A 3 18.79 -9.53 20.93
CA SER A 3 18.84 -8.17 20.41
C SER A 3 17.67 -7.99 19.46
N LYS A 4 16.76 -7.08 19.79
CA LYS A 4 15.73 -6.63 18.85
C LYS A 4 16.43 -5.81 17.78
N ASP A 5 16.63 -6.37 16.60
CA ASP A 5 17.08 -5.61 15.45
C ASP A 5 16.03 -4.54 15.11
N VAL A 6 16.31 -3.30 15.49
CA VAL A 6 15.48 -2.15 15.14
C VAL A 6 15.68 -1.89 13.64
N THR A 7 14.72 -2.36 12.83
CA THR A 7 14.66 -1.99 11.42
C THR A 7 14.21 -0.53 11.32
N THR A 8 15.16 0.40 11.37
CA THR A 8 14.87 1.83 11.18
C THR A 8 14.46 2.07 9.73
N THR A 9 13.14 2.15 9.48
CA THR A 9 12.60 2.50 8.17
C THR A 9 12.81 3.99 7.93
N LEU A 10 13.89 4.35 7.21
CA LEU A 10 14.16 5.74 6.84
C LEU A 10 13.08 6.25 5.87
N LYS A 11 12.41 7.35 6.24
CA LYS A 11 11.50 8.08 5.35
C LYS A 11 12.33 8.85 4.33
N LEU A 12 12.18 8.53 3.05
CA LEU A 12 12.81 9.27 1.96
C LEU A 12 11.79 10.23 1.35
N GLU A 13 12.12 11.51 1.36
CA GLU A 13 11.35 12.54 0.69
C GLU A 13 11.65 12.52 -0.81
N THR A 14 10.74 13.03 -1.62
CA THR A 14 10.93 13.10 -3.08
C THR A 14 11.03 14.55 -3.53
N CYS A 15 12.05 14.86 -4.34
CA CYS A 15 12.26 16.19 -4.89
C CYS A 15 11.07 16.61 -5.76
N SER A 16 10.46 17.76 -5.48
CA SER A 16 9.27 18.26 -6.18
C SER A 16 9.53 18.61 -7.64
N TYR A 17 10.79 18.87 -8.03
CA TYR A 17 11.16 19.27 -9.39
C TYR A 17 11.72 18.13 -10.22
N SER A 18 12.63 17.33 -9.65
CA SER A 18 13.35 16.27 -10.38
C SER A 18 12.90 14.85 -10.06
N GLU A 19 12.00 14.66 -9.09
CA GLU A 19 11.48 13.36 -8.63
C GLU A 19 12.56 12.40 -8.11
N MET A 20 13.73 12.93 -7.73
CA MET A 20 14.81 12.15 -7.11
C MET A 20 14.58 11.99 -5.61
N LYS A 21 15.01 10.85 -5.06
CA LYS A 21 14.93 10.58 -3.62
C LYS A 21 15.90 11.45 -2.82
N ILE A 22 15.42 11.95 -1.69
CA ILE A 22 16.14 12.82 -0.76
C ILE A 22 16.26 12.08 0.56
N TYR A 23 17.49 11.95 1.04
CA TYR A 23 17.78 11.39 2.36
C TYR A 23 17.75 12.50 3.42
N PRO A 24 17.47 12.17 4.69
CA PRO A 24 17.54 13.15 5.78
C PRO A 24 18.87 13.92 5.79
N GLY A 25 18.81 15.22 6.09
CA GLY A 25 19.99 16.10 6.12
C GLY A 25 20.48 16.59 4.75
N ARG A 26 19.78 16.27 3.65
CA ARG A 26 20.14 16.74 2.30
C ARG A 26 19.07 17.63 1.70
N GLY A 27 19.51 18.65 0.96
CA GLY A 27 18.63 19.51 0.19
C GLY A 27 18.06 20.65 1.02
N GLN A 28 16.97 21.23 0.54
CA GLN A 28 16.31 22.37 1.17
C GLN A 28 14.80 22.33 0.90
N VAL A 29 14.05 23.01 1.76
CA VAL A 29 12.59 23.14 1.64
C VAL A 29 12.28 24.60 1.35
N PHE A 30 11.60 24.84 0.23
CA PHE A 30 11.11 26.15 -0.17
C PHE A 30 9.59 26.21 -0.03
N ILE A 31 9.07 27.25 0.61
CA ILE A 31 7.63 27.48 0.75
C ILE A 31 7.25 28.64 -0.16
N SER A 32 6.40 28.37 -1.14
CA SER A 32 5.89 29.39 -2.05
C SER A 32 4.89 30.32 -1.34
N ARG A 33 4.61 31.49 -1.94
CA ARG A 33 3.59 32.43 -1.44
C ARG A 33 2.20 31.78 -1.30
N ASP A 34 1.90 30.78 -2.14
CA ASP A 34 0.66 29.99 -2.08
C ASP A 34 0.66 28.93 -0.95
N ALA A 35 1.58 29.01 0.01
CA ALA A 35 1.82 28.01 1.06
C ALA A 35 2.18 26.59 0.54
N LYS A 36 2.57 26.46 -0.73
CA LYS A 36 3.02 25.18 -1.31
C LYS A 36 4.46 24.89 -0.92
N THR A 37 4.67 23.72 -0.34
CA THR A 37 6.00 23.22 0.03
C THR A 37 6.65 22.51 -1.14
N HIS A 38 7.83 22.98 -1.53
CA HIS A 38 8.69 22.41 -2.56
C HIS A 38 9.98 21.91 -1.91
N VAL A 39 10.25 20.61 -2.05
CA VAL A 39 11.48 20.01 -1.53
C VAL A 39 12.47 19.87 -2.68
N PHE A 40 13.67 20.42 -2.53
CA PHE A 40 14.74 20.39 -3.54
C PHE A 40 15.93 19.57 -3.05
N GLN A 41 16.47 18.70 -3.92
CA GLN A 41 17.63 17.86 -3.57
C GLN A 41 18.96 18.62 -3.59
N THR A 42 19.13 19.59 -4.51
CA THR A 42 20.38 20.34 -4.71
C THR A 42 20.10 21.79 -5.12
N SER A 43 21.09 22.67 -4.94
CA SER A 43 21.04 24.08 -5.36
C SER A 43 20.79 24.26 -6.86
N LYS A 44 21.28 23.34 -7.70
CA LYS A 44 20.99 23.33 -9.16
C LYS A 44 19.49 23.32 -9.43
N VAL A 45 18.76 22.49 -8.70
CA VAL A 45 17.31 22.30 -8.91
C VAL A 45 16.52 23.51 -8.41
N GLU A 46 16.92 24.05 -7.27
CA GLU A 46 16.35 25.26 -6.70
C GLU A 46 16.57 26.47 -7.63
N SER A 47 17.78 26.67 -8.15
CA SER A 47 18.07 27.73 -9.12
C SER A 47 17.21 27.60 -10.39
N LEU A 48 17.06 26.39 -10.94
CA LEU A 48 16.20 26.15 -12.10
C LEU A 48 14.71 26.44 -11.82
N TYR A 49 14.25 26.17 -10.60
CA TYR A 49 12.90 26.49 -10.16
C TYR A 49 12.68 28.01 -10.11
N HIS A 50 13.60 28.77 -9.50
CA HIS A 50 13.53 30.23 -9.45
C HIS A 50 13.64 30.88 -10.84
N GLN A 51 14.43 30.30 -11.74
CA GLN A 51 14.49 30.69 -13.15
C GLN A 51 13.22 30.32 -13.96
N LYS A 52 12.20 29.74 -13.32
CA LYS A 52 10.92 29.32 -13.93
C LYS A 52 11.11 28.34 -15.10
N LYS A 53 12.19 27.56 -15.10
CA LYS A 53 12.43 26.53 -16.13
C LYS A 53 11.52 25.35 -15.83
N LYS A 54 10.71 24.93 -16.81
CA LYS A 54 9.78 23.80 -16.64
C LYS A 54 10.55 22.46 -16.66
N PRO A 55 10.38 21.58 -15.65
CA PRO A 55 11.03 20.26 -15.63
C PRO A 55 10.77 19.45 -16.89
N ALA A 56 9.56 19.51 -17.45
CA ALA A 56 9.17 18.80 -18.67
C ALA A 56 9.98 19.18 -19.93
N LYS A 57 10.69 20.32 -19.93
CA LYS A 57 11.63 20.71 -21.00
C LYS A 57 13.08 20.28 -20.68
N LEU A 58 13.33 19.96 -19.41
CA LEU A 58 14.52 19.38 -18.79
C LEU A 58 14.92 17.97 -19.23
N ARG A 59 15.72 17.75 -20.28
CA ARG A 59 16.07 16.39 -20.79
C ARG A 59 16.50 15.37 -19.74
N TRP A 60 17.19 15.82 -18.69
CA TRP A 60 17.72 14.98 -17.61
C TRP A 60 16.71 14.66 -16.50
N THR A 61 15.61 15.41 -16.39
CA THR A 61 14.60 15.24 -15.32
C THR A 61 13.73 14.01 -15.55
N GLN A 62 13.13 13.49 -14.48
CA GLN A 62 12.19 12.37 -14.59
C GLN A 62 10.91 12.76 -15.33
N ALA A 63 10.40 13.98 -15.12
CA ALA A 63 9.23 14.50 -15.83
C ALA A 63 9.41 14.48 -17.36
N TRP A 64 10.55 14.94 -17.87
CA TRP A 64 10.86 14.85 -19.30
C TRP A 64 10.92 13.39 -19.76
N ARG A 65 11.56 12.50 -18.99
CA ARG A 65 11.68 11.07 -19.34
C ARG A 65 10.32 10.39 -19.38
N ARG A 66 9.38 10.72 -18.49
CA ARG A 66 8.00 10.23 -18.51
C ARG A 66 7.27 10.69 -19.77
N ASN A 67 7.31 11.98 -20.08
CA ASN A 67 6.63 12.54 -21.26
C ASN A 67 7.16 11.98 -22.59
N ASN A 68 8.46 11.68 -22.65
CA ASN A 68 9.11 11.17 -23.86
C ASN A 68 9.22 9.64 -23.87
N LYS A 69 8.49 8.94 -22.99
CA LYS A 69 8.47 7.47 -22.89
C LYS A 69 9.88 6.87 -22.79
N LYS A 70 10.79 7.56 -22.09
CA LYS A 70 12.13 7.07 -21.73
C LYS A 70 12.19 6.51 -20.31
N ALA A 71 11.12 6.67 -19.52
CA ALA A 71 10.95 6.02 -18.22
C ALA A 71 10.25 4.66 -18.41
N VAL A 72 11.00 3.63 -18.86
CA VAL A 72 10.39 2.35 -19.31
C VAL A 72 10.73 1.13 -18.43
N ALA A 73 11.57 1.23 -17.39
CA ALA A 73 12.05 0.01 -16.73
C ALA A 73 11.16 -0.61 -15.61
N ASN A 74 10.19 0.10 -15.00
CA ASN A 74 9.50 -0.42 -13.80
C ASN A 74 7.97 -0.52 -13.87
N THR A 75 7.36 -0.28 -15.03
CA THR A 75 5.89 -0.33 -15.20
C THR A 75 5.44 -1.28 -16.31
N GLY A 76 6.35 -2.05 -16.91
CA GLY A 76 6.07 -3.07 -17.92
C GLY A 76 5.45 -4.36 -17.37
N ILE A 77 5.25 -4.45 -16.06
CA ILE A 77 4.31 -5.41 -15.46
C ILE A 77 3.30 -4.54 -14.72
N GLY A 78 2.41 -3.87 -15.46
CA GLY A 78 1.18 -3.37 -14.88
C GLY A 78 0.62 -4.49 -14.02
N LYS A 79 0.43 -4.23 -12.71
CA LYS A 79 0.07 -5.23 -11.70
C LYS A 79 -0.83 -6.27 -12.36
N LYS A 80 -0.30 -7.46 -12.64
CA LYS A 80 -1.08 -8.50 -13.31
C LYS A 80 -2.32 -8.67 -12.44
N ARG A 81 -3.49 -8.34 -13.00
CA ARG A 81 -4.76 -8.55 -12.30
C ARG A 81 -4.87 -10.07 -12.13
N THR A 82 -4.49 -10.56 -10.96
CA THR A 82 -4.66 -11.97 -10.63
C THR A 82 -6.16 -12.20 -10.47
N LYS A 83 -6.68 -13.17 -11.22
CA LYS A 83 -8.09 -13.57 -11.09
C LYS A 83 -8.27 -14.18 -9.70
N THR A 84 -9.20 -13.67 -8.91
CA THR A 84 -9.60 -14.32 -7.66
C THR A 84 -10.33 -15.62 -8.00
N THR A 85 -9.81 -16.76 -7.53
CA THR A 85 -10.44 -18.07 -7.74
C THR A 85 -11.61 -18.25 -6.76
N VAL A 86 -12.83 -18.32 -7.27
CA VAL A 86 -14.02 -18.71 -6.49
C VAL A 86 -14.09 -20.24 -6.46
N ARG A 87 -14.12 -20.85 -5.27
CA ARG A 87 -14.32 -22.30 -5.11
C ARG A 87 -15.80 -22.57 -4.89
N SER A 88 -16.47 -23.16 -5.89
CA SER A 88 -17.86 -23.63 -5.73
C SER A 88 -17.89 -24.95 -4.95
N GLN A 89 -18.82 -25.09 -4.00
CA GLN A 89 -19.07 -26.36 -3.32
C GLN A 89 -19.87 -27.29 -4.25
N LYS A 90 -19.57 -28.59 -4.26
CA LYS A 90 -20.30 -29.61 -5.03
C LYS A 90 -21.10 -30.52 -4.10
N ALA A 91 -22.26 -30.98 -4.58
CA ALA A 91 -23.04 -32.01 -3.90
C ALA A 91 -22.22 -33.31 -3.77
N ILE A 92 -22.48 -34.06 -2.70
CA ILE A 92 -21.85 -35.37 -2.47
C ILE A 92 -22.90 -36.43 -2.82
N ALA A 93 -22.50 -37.56 -3.40
CA ALA A 93 -23.44 -38.62 -3.78
C ALA A 93 -24.33 -39.00 -2.57
N GLY A 94 -25.66 -38.87 -2.74
CA GLY A 94 -26.65 -39.13 -1.68
C GLY A 94 -26.98 -37.95 -0.76
N MET A 95 -26.40 -36.75 -0.95
CA MET A 95 -26.75 -35.54 -0.19
C MET A 95 -26.76 -34.28 -1.07
N SER A 96 -27.86 -33.52 -1.01
CA SER A 96 -27.98 -32.26 -1.76
C SER A 96 -27.13 -31.15 -1.15
N LEU A 97 -26.82 -30.10 -1.93
CA LEU A 97 -26.09 -28.92 -1.44
C LEU A 97 -26.83 -28.25 -0.27
N ASP A 98 -28.16 -28.15 -0.36
CA ASP A 98 -29.01 -27.51 0.65
C ASP A 98 -28.98 -28.29 1.98
N ASP A 99 -28.93 -29.62 1.92
CA ASP A 99 -28.86 -30.46 3.13
C ASP A 99 -27.50 -30.34 3.83
N ILE A 100 -26.43 -30.16 3.05
CA ILE A 100 -25.08 -29.91 3.59
C ILE A 100 -25.03 -28.54 4.28
N GLU A 101 -25.65 -27.52 3.70
CA GLU A 101 -25.71 -26.18 4.29
C GLU A 101 -26.54 -26.16 5.58
N LYS A 102 -27.72 -26.81 5.58
CA LYS A 102 -28.57 -26.95 6.77
C LYS A 102 -27.83 -27.66 7.92
N LYS A 103 -27.19 -28.80 7.64
CA LYS A 103 -26.40 -29.53 8.66
C LYS A 103 -25.22 -28.71 9.19
N LYS A 104 -24.54 -27.93 8.34
CA LYS A 104 -23.47 -27.03 8.78
C LYS A 104 -23.99 -25.93 9.69
N ALA A 105 -25.14 -25.31 9.35
CA ALA A 105 -25.76 -24.27 10.16
C ALA A 105 -26.19 -24.80 11.54
N GLU A 106 -26.81 -25.98 11.59
CA GLU A 106 -27.16 -26.65 12.85
C GLU A 106 -25.93 -26.98 13.70
N ALA A 107 -24.87 -27.52 13.08
CA ALA A 107 -23.64 -27.83 13.78
C ALA A 107 -22.94 -26.57 14.31
N ALA A 108 -23.04 -25.45 13.59
CA ALA A 108 -22.54 -24.15 14.05
C ALA A 108 -23.35 -23.62 15.24
N ALA A 109 -24.68 -23.67 15.18
CA ALA A 109 -25.56 -23.26 16.28
C ALA A 109 -25.37 -24.11 17.54
N LYS A 110 -25.18 -25.43 17.39
CA LYS A 110 -24.86 -26.32 18.51
C LYS A 110 -23.50 -25.99 19.13
N ARG A 111 -22.50 -25.64 18.32
CA ARG A 111 -21.17 -25.20 18.81
C ARG A 111 -21.20 -23.84 19.50
N THR A 112 -22.01 -22.89 19.04
CA THR A 112 -22.14 -21.58 19.71
C THR A 112 -22.90 -21.72 21.02
N ASN A 113 -23.95 -22.53 21.06
CA ASN A 113 -24.72 -22.79 22.28
C ASN A 113 -23.87 -23.51 23.34
N SER A 114 -23.08 -24.53 22.95
CA SER A 114 -22.19 -25.22 23.89
C SER A 114 -21.08 -24.32 24.42
N LYS A 115 -20.52 -23.42 23.59
CA LYS A 115 -19.57 -22.41 24.06
C LYS A 115 -20.22 -21.41 25.01
N ARG A 116 -21.46 -20.99 24.74
CA ARG A 116 -22.21 -20.05 25.58
C ARG A 116 -22.58 -20.67 26.92
N SER A 117 -22.98 -21.94 26.97
CA SER A 117 -23.29 -22.65 28.22
C SER A 117 -22.06 -22.88 29.09
N VAL A 118 -20.88 -23.06 28.48
CA VAL A 118 -19.60 -23.19 29.21
C VAL A 118 -19.09 -21.82 29.70
N ALA A 119 -19.42 -20.73 29.01
CA ALA A 119 -18.97 -19.38 29.34
C ALA A 119 -19.81 -18.64 30.39
N LEU A 120 -20.98 -19.17 30.80
CA LEU A 120 -21.77 -18.60 31.89
C LEU A 120 -21.37 -19.25 33.22
N PRO A 121 -20.59 -18.57 34.09
CA PRO A 121 -20.32 -19.08 35.43
C PRO A 121 -21.63 -19.13 36.21
N GLY A 122 -21.94 -20.28 36.80
CA GLY A 122 -23.16 -20.50 37.58
C GLY A 122 -23.31 -19.44 38.67
N LYS A 123 -24.33 -18.58 38.55
CA LYS A 123 -24.81 -17.77 39.67
C LYS A 123 -25.38 -18.71 40.72
N LYS A 124 -24.62 -18.96 41.79
CA LYS A 124 -25.15 -19.49 43.05
C LYS A 124 -25.69 -18.29 43.85
N ASN A 125 -26.97 -18.35 44.19
CA ASN A 125 -27.58 -17.53 45.23
C ASN A 125 -27.04 -17.94 46.60
#